data_AF-A0A821KSM2-F1
#
_entry.id   AF-A0A821KSM2-F1
#
_cell.length_a   1.000
_cell.length_b   1.000
_cell.length_c   1.000
_cell.angle_alpha   90.00
_cell.angle_beta   90.00
_cell.angle_gamma   90.00
#
_symmetry.space_group_name_H-M   'P 1'
#
loop_
_entity.id
_entity.type
_entity.pdbx_description
1 polymer ?
#
loop_
_entity_poly.entity_id
_entity_poly.type
_entity_poly.pdbx_seq_one_letter_code
_entity_poly.pdbx_strand_id
1 'polypeptide(L)'
;SILKQEYKIGETQLNDALRLAIRVFSKTLDTTKLTPEKIEIAVLQHDDTTNQTTIRMLKDDELTILIKQYEDEQSKLEADRQKQQQATSAAEKDKK
;
A
#
# COMPACT_ATOMS: atom_id res chain seq x y z
N SER A 1 -11.40 1.58 -10.06
CA SER A 1 -11.07 0.76 -8.89
C SER A 1 -9.57 0.65 -8.80
N ILE A 2 -8.97 0.99 -7.66
CA ILE A 2 -7.51 1.01 -7.42
C ILE A 2 -6.89 -0.34 -7.76
N LEU A 3 -7.58 -1.44 -7.41
CA LEU A 3 -7.15 -2.80 -7.71
C LEU A 3 -6.96 -3.03 -9.21
N LYS A 4 -7.87 -2.56 -10.07
CA LYS A 4 -7.75 -2.76 -11.53
C LYS A 4 -6.55 -2.04 -12.15
N GLN A 5 -6.06 -0.99 -11.50
CA GLN A 5 -4.96 -0.17 -12.01
C GLN A 5 -3.61 -0.64 -11.48
N GLU A 6 -3.57 -1.14 -10.25
CA GLU A 6 -2.31 -1.41 -9.53
C GLU A 6 -2.00 -2.89 -9.37
N TYR A 7 -3.01 -3.77 -9.47
CA TYR A 7 -2.78 -5.20 -9.44
C TYR A 7 -2.14 -5.68 -10.74
N LYS A 8 -0.97 -6.32 -10.64
CA LYS A 8 -0.26 -6.90 -11.76
C LYS A 8 -0.26 -8.41 -11.65
N ILE A 9 -0.85 -9.08 -12.64
CA ILE A 9 -0.97 -10.54 -12.70
C ILE A 9 0.44 -11.15 -12.83
N GLY A 10 0.80 -12.06 -11.92
CA GLY A 10 2.09 -12.78 -11.95
C GLY A 10 3.28 -12.03 -11.35
N GLU A 11 3.17 -10.72 -11.12
CA GLU A 11 4.25 -9.90 -10.53
C GLU A 11 3.98 -9.51 -9.07
N THR A 12 2.72 -9.55 -8.63
CA THR A 12 2.35 -9.12 -7.28
C THR A 12 2.78 -10.16 -6.25
N GLN A 13 3.81 -9.87 -5.47
CA GLN A 13 4.21 -10.71 -4.34
C GLN A 13 3.34 -10.44 -3.10
N LEU A 14 3.45 -11.29 -2.08
CA LEU A 14 2.66 -11.16 -0.85
C LEU A 14 2.79 -9.76 -0.21
N ASN A 15 4.02 -9.23 -0.12
CA ASN A 15 4.25 -7.91 0.47
C ASN A 15 3.60 -6.79 -0.35
N ASP A 16 3.64 -6.88 -1.69
CA ASP A 16 2.99 -5.92 -2.57
C ASP A 16 1.46 -6.00 -2.46
N ALA A 17 0.93 -7.22 -2.34
CA ALA A 17 -0.49 -7.45 -2.13
C ALA A 17 -0.97 -6.84 -0.80
N LEU A 18 -0.21 -7.01 0.29
CA LEU A 18 -0.52 -6.42 1.59
C LEU A 18 -0.52 -4.90 1.53
N ARG A 19 0.48 -4.29 0.89
CA ARG A 19 0.55 -2.83 0.70
C ARG A 19 -0.62 -2.30 -0.13
N LEU A 20 -0.96 -3.00 -1.22
CA LEU A 20 -2.10 -2.65 -2.06
C LEU A 20 -3.43 -2.76 -1.30
N ALA A 21 -3.59 -3.78 -0.46
CA ALA A 21 -4.76 -3.95 0.38
C ALA A 21 -4.93 -2.76 1.36
N ILE A 22 -3.88 -2.39 2.08
CA ILE A 22 -3.88 -1.22 2.99
C ILE A 22 -4.23 0.06 2.24
N ARG A 23 -3.67 0.26 1.04
CA ARG A 23 -3.98 1.42 0.19
C ARG A 23 -5.44 1.47 -0.24
N VAL A 24 -6.01 0.33 -0.62
CA VAL A 24 -7.42 0.24 -0.99
C VAL A 24 -8.27 0.59 0.22
N PHE A 25 -8.03 -0.05 1.37
CA PHE A 25 -8.76 0.21 2.61
C PHE A 25 -8.69 1.68 3.04
N SER A 26 -7.50 2.30 3.00
CA SER A 26 -7.33 3.71 3.34
C SER A 26 -8.12 4.66 2.43
N LYS A 27 -8.45 4.26 1.19
CA LYS A 27 -9.20 5.09 0.23
C LYS A 27 -10.67 4.73 0.13
N THR A 28 -11.08 3.55 0.60
CA THR A 28 -12.46 3.07 0.49
C THR A 28 -13.19 3.02 1.83
N LEU A 29 -12.48 2.92 2.95
CA LEU A 29 -13.07 3.06 4.28
C LEU A 29 -13.20 4.54 4.61
N ASP A 30 -14.41 4.97 4.98
CA ASP A 30 -14.71 6.34 5.39
C ASP A 30 -14.19 6.59 6.82
N THR A 31 -12.88 6.52 6.98
CA THR A 31 -12.19 6.68 8.25
C THR A 31 -11.03 7.63 8.08
N THR A 32 -10.91 8.61 8.98
CA THR A 32 -9.83 9.61 8.97
C THR A 32 -8.44 9.00 9.17
N LYS A 33 -8.36 7.88 9.90
CA LYS A 33 -7.16 7.07 10.08
C LYS A 33 -7.52 5.59 10.09
N LEU A 34 -6.70 4.80 9.39
CA LEU A 34 -6.77 3.35 9.40
C LEU A 34 -6.12 2.85 10.70
N THR A 35 -6.83 2.05 11.48
CA THR A 35 -6.33 1.48 12.73
C THR A 35 -6.47 -0.04 12.69
N PRO A 36 -5.60 -0.79 13.38
CA PRO A 36 -5.65 -2.26 13.39
C PRO A 36 -7.01 -2.80 13.80
N GLU A 37 -7.70 -2.16 14.75
CA GLU A 37 -9.02 -2.57 15.23
C GLU A 37 -10.15 -2.51 14.18
N LYS A 38 -9.93 -1.79 13.07
CA LYS A 38 -10.96 -1.57 12.04
C LYS A 38 -10.87 -2.53 10.87
N ILE A 39 -9.77 -3.27 10.76
CA ILE A 39 -9.54 -4.18 9.64
C ILE A 39 -8.91 -5.47 10.16
N GLU A 40 -9.36 -6.60 9.64
CA GLU A 40 -8.71 -7.88 9.85
C GLU A 40 -8.13 -8.37 8.53
N ILE A 41 -6.89 -8.85 8.55
CA ILE A 41 -6.22 -9.40 7.36
C ILE A 41 -5.80 -10.83 7.67
N ALA A 42 -6.31 -11.77 6.87
CA ALA A 42 -5.85 -13.16 6.85
C ALA A 42 -5.02 -13.40 5.59
N VAL A 43 -3.88 -14.05 5.75
CA VAL A 43 -3.01 -14.51 4.66
C VAL A 43 -3.13 -16.02 4.56
N LEU A 44 -3.57 -16.47 3.40
CA LEU A 44 -3.50 -17.87 2.99
C LEU A 44 -2.30 -18.02 2.06
N GLN A 45 -1.35 -18.86 2.45
CA GLN A 45 -0.18 -19.16 1.65
C GLN A 45 -0.05 -20.67 1.51
N HIS A 46 0.17 -21.12 0.28
CA HIS A 46 0.60 -22.48 0.00
C HIS A 46 2.11 -22.47 -0.19
N ASP A 47 2.82 -23.34 0.51
CA ASP A 47 4.24 -23.54 0.36
C ASP A 47 4.47 -24.82 -0.45
N ASP A 48 4.88 -24.67 -1.71
CA ASP A 48 5.17 -25.78 -2.62
C ASP A 48 6.35 -26.64 -2.14
N THR A 49 7.26 -26.10 -1.32
CA THR A 49 8.44 -26.84 -0.83
C THR A 49 8.11 -27.77 0.32
N THR A 50 7.21 -27.34 1.22
CA THR A 50 6.72 -28.17 2.33
C THR A 50 5.40 -28.86 2.02
N ASN A 51 4.80 -28.57 0.85
CA ASN A 51 3.49 -29.00 0.37
C ASN A 51 2.36 -28.78 1.39
N GLN A 52 2.40 -27.62 2.07
CA GLN A 52 1.48 -27.29 3.15
C GLN A 52 0.80 -25.94 2.90
N THR A 53 -0.51 -25.90 3.14
CA THR A 53 -1.29 -24.66 3.14
C THR A 53 -1.38 -24.14 4.56
N THR A 54 -0.92 -22.91 4.76
CA THR A 54 -1.01 -22.22 6.04
C THR A 54 -1.98 -21.04 5.91
N ILE A 55 -2.83 -20.87 6.92
CA ILE A 55 -3.69 -19.71 7.07
C ILE A 55 -3.25 -19.03 8.36
N ARG A 56 -2.87 -17.76 8.26
CA ARG A 56 -2.53 -16.94 9.44
C ARG A 56 -3.33 -15.64 9.41
N MET A 57 -3.86 -15.26 10.57
CA MET A 57 -4.34 -13.90 10.77
C MET A 57 -3.17 -13.03 11.17
N LEU A 58 -3.06 -11.84 10.58
CA LEU A 58 -2.06 -10.86 10.98
C LEU A 58 -2.42 -10.34 12.37
N LYS A 59 -1.40 -10.22 13.22
CA LYS A 59 -1.57 -9.60 14.54
C LYS A 59 -1.63 -8.08 14.43
N ASP A 60 -2.22 -7.44 15.43
CA ASP A 60 -2.33 -5.97 15.51
C ASP A 60 -0.98 -5.27 15.39
N ASP A 61 0.09 -5.86 15.96
CA ASP A 61 1.46 -5.34 15.85
C ASP A 61 1.96 -5.32 14.40
N GLU A 62 1.76 -6.43 13.66
CA GLU A 62 2.15 -6.53 12.25
C GLU A 62 1.36 -5.56 11.39
N LEU A 63 0.06 -5.45 11.67
CA LEU A 63 -0.85 -4.55 10.98
C LEU A 63 -0.51 -3.09 11.23
N THR A 64 -0.16 -2.73 12.47
CA THR A 64 0.33 -1.39 12.83
C THR A 64 1.58 -1.02 12.04
N ILE A 65 2.53 -1.96 11.92
CA ILE A 65 3.75 -1.75 11.13
C ILE A 65 3.42 -1.52 9.65
N LEU A 66 2.51 -2.32 9.07
CA LEU A 66 2.10 -2.18 7.67
C LEU A 66 1.39 -0.84 7.40
N ILE A 67 0.50 -0.42 8.30
CA ILE A 67 -0.20 0.87 8.20
C ILE A 67 0.82 2.01 8.25
N LYS A 68 1.75 1.97 9.21
CA LYS A 68 2.79 3.00 9.34
C LYS A 68 3.71 3.07 8.11
N GLN A 69 4.12 1.92 7.58
CA GLN A 69 4.91 1.86 6.35
C GLN A 69 4.18 2.51 5.18
N TYR A 70 2.87 2.26 5.06
CA TYR A 70 2.04 2.90 4.04
C TYR A 70 1.96 4.42 4.22
N GLU A 71 1.75 4.92 5.45
CA GLU A 71 1.71 6.36 5.74
C GLU A 71 3.05 7.05 5.43
N ASP A 72 4.18 6.43 5.81
CA ASP A 72 5.53 6.92 5.51
C ASP A 72 5.81 6.95 4.00
N GLU A 73 5.40 5.91 3.27
CA GLU A 73 5.54 5.84 1.81
C GLU A 73 4.66 6.88 1.09
N GLN A 74 3.40 7.04 1.50
CA GLN A 74 2.52 8.06 0.94
C GLN A 74 3.07 9.47 1.17
N SER A 75 3.55 9.75 2.39
CA SER A 75 4.13 11.05 2.74
C SER A 75 5.35 11.39 1.86
N LYS A 76 6.22 10.40 1.59
CA LYS A 76 7.37 10.56 0.68
C LYS A 76 6.93 10.78 -0.76
N LEU A 77 5.98 9.97 -1.25
CA LEU A 77 5.43 10.08 -2.60
C LEU A 77 4.76 11.45 -2.85
N GLU A 78 4.06 11.99 -1.86
CA GLU A 78 3.47 13.33 -1.93
C GLU A 78 4.52 14.43 -1.92
N ALA A 79 5.54 14.33 -1.06
CA ALA A 79 6.65 15.29 -1.04
C ALA A 79 7.43 15.30 -2.35
N ASP A 80 7.67 14.13 -2.95
CA ASP A 80 8.37 14.02 -4.23
C ASP A 80 7.51 14.52 -5.40
N ARG A 81 6.20 14.25 -5.38
CA ARG A 81 5.25 14.84 -6.36
C ARG A 81 5.22 16.36 -6.27
N GLN A 82 5.24 16.94 -5.08
CA GLN A 82 5.27 18.39 -4.90
C GLN A 82 6.58 19.00 -5.42
N LYS A 83 7.73 18.36 -5.14
CA LYS A 83 9.03 18.79 -5.67
C LYS A 83 9.10 18.70 -7.19
N GLN A 84 8.60 17.61 -7.78
CA GLN A 84 8.56 17.46 -9.24
C GLN A 84 7.62 18.47 -9.89
N GLN A 85 6.43 18.73 -9.33
CA GLN A 85 5.51 19.73 -9.85
C GLN A 85 6.05 21.16 -9.75
N GLN A 86 6.79 21.48 -8.68
CA GLN A 86 7.47 22.78 -8.56
C GLN A 86 8.63 22.92 -9.56
N ALA A 87 9.40 21.85 -9.81
CA ALA A 87 10.48 21.87 -10.79
C ALA A 87 9.96 22.01 -12.24
N THR A 88 8.87 21.31 -12.59
CA THR A 88 8.28 21.42 -13.94
C THR A 88 7.65 22.78 -14.19
N SER A 89 6.98 23.37 -13.19
CA SER A 89 6.35 24.70 -13.33
C SER A 89 7.36 25.87 -13.32
N ALA A 90 8.55 25.68 -12.73
CA ALA A 90 9.66 26.63 -12.84
C ALA A 90 10.34 26.57 -14.23
N ALA A 91 10.54 25.38 -14.79
CA ALA A 91 11.13 25.20 -16.11
C ALA A 91 10.25 25.71 -17.27
N GLU A 92 8.93 25.74 -17.08
CA GLU A 92 7.97 26.23 -18.08
C GLU A 92 7.85 27.78 -18.09
N LYS A 93 8.20 28.45 -16.98
CA LYS A 93 8.25 29.91 -16.89
C LYS A 93 9.52 30.54 -17.48
N ASP A 94 10.61 29.79 -17.53
CA ASP A 94 11.91 30.27 -18.07
C ASP A 94 11.99 30.20 -19.61
N LYS A 95 11.01 29.54 -20.25
CA LYS A 95 10.92 29.36 -21.71
C LYS A 95 9.99 30.35 -22.42
N LYS A 96 9.42 31.32 -21.71
CA LYS A 96 8.43 32.27 -22.23
C LYS A 96 8.88 33.71 -22.03
#